data_AF-A0A4R2DFW9-F1
#
_entry.id   AF-A0A4R2DFW9-F1
#
_cell.length_a   1.000
_cell.length_b   1.000
_cell.length_c   1.000
_cell.angle_alpha   90.00
_cell.angle_beta   90.00
_cell.angle_gamma   90.00
#
_symmetry.space_group_name_H-M   'P 1'
#
loop_
_entity.id
_entity.type
_entity.pdbx_description
1 polymer ?
#
loop_
_entity_poly.entity_id
_entity_poly.type
_entity_poly.pdbx_seq_one_letter_code
_entity_poly.pdbx_strand_id
1 'polypeptide(L)'
;MCKPKPGPRCTPHMRARLDQVAARVQVARARLAENPTHGRLHRRLAAAEADHAHTLALYDSTPGGQHELRAAIEASGDLSDRDALTARLRDAERLRAEQTDALRRARAGQTDEEGTDDVPRGTDDAGAPREVLAPVRVEPGATGGPAQEDRATLHRPEDPGGRSTRLLINDRAITPAAEHTLTEAERERFTAAGMSAPTLYELAPHDSGVYRAQMLELTEKNPYAASVYVYDEDEYRQMRLLVTDDGRAGVALKGDEIVSAFAHKDCAHPKSVQSMLSQATALGGHRLDCFDTVLPDLYADAGFVPVARLKWNDDYAPDGWDYDTFRAFNDGRPDVVFMAYDPDRVGGDYTPGAGEYVDEYDDGIARARQYRPR
;
A
#
# COMPACT_ATOMS: atom_id res chain seq x y z
N MET A 1 -4.65 0.52 17.65
CA MET A 1 -3.92 0.47 16.35
C MET A 1 -3.75 1.89 15.88
N CYS A 2 -2.52 2.27 15.52
CA CYS A 2 -2.10 3.66 15.29
C CYS A 2 -3.03 4.29 14.29
N LYS A 3 -4.06 5.06 14.69
CA LYS A 3 -4.97 5.60 13.69
C LYS A 3 -4.23 6.68 12.89
N PRO A 4 -4.22 6.61 11.55
CA PRO A 4 -5.06 5.74 10.70
C PRO A 4 -4.38 4.48 10.10
N LYS A 5 -3.20 4.07 10.56
CA LYS A 5 -2.32 3.06 9.96
C LYS A 5 -2.14 1.80 10.82
N PRO A 6 -2.95 0.76 10.66
CA PRO A 6 -2.57 -0.60 11.05
C PRO A 6 -1.42 -1.10 10.15
N GLY A 7 -0.63 -2.08 10.61
CA GLY A 7 0.45 -2.66 9.81
C GLY A 7 1.88 -2.26 10.23
N PRO A 8 2.90 -2.93 9.67
CA PRO A 8 4.32 -2.72 10.01
C PRO A 8 4.83 -1.30 9.71
N ARG A 9 4.16 -0.59 8.78
CA ARG A 9 4.42 0.81 8.42
C ARG A 9 3.97 1.83 9.47
N CYS A 10 3.24 1.42 10.52
CA CYS A 10 2.72 2.34 11.53
C CYS A 10 3.83 3.18 12.20
N THR A 11 4.78 2.50 12.85
CA THR A 11 5.77 3.17 13.72
C THR A 11 6.63 4.14 12.93
N PRO A 12 7.21 3.75 11.77
CA PRO A 12 7.98 4.66 10.92
C PRO A 12 7.19 5.91 10.52
N HIS A 13 5.92 5.75 10.17
CA HIS A 13 5.09 6.90 9.79
C HIS A 13 4.87 7.85 10.95
N MET A 14 4.55 7.33 12.14
CA MET A 14 4.35 8.15 13.33
C MET A 14 5.64 8.83 13.77
N ARG A 15 6.80 8.18 13.61
CA ARG A 15 8.12 8.77 13.84
C ARG A 15 8.37 9.97 12.94
N ALA A 16 8.19 9.80 11.63
CA ALA A 16 8.36 10.89 10.67
C ALA A 16 7.44 12.08 10.97
N ARG A 17 6.20 11.82 11.41
CA ARG A 17 5.28 12.87 11.85
C ARG A 17 5.78 13.56 13.12
N LEU A 18 6.24 12.79 14.11
CA LEU A 18 6.79 13.32 15.35
C LEU A 18 7.98 14.23 15.09
N ASP A 19 8.90 13.84 14.22
CA ASP A 19 10.06 14.65 13.82
C ASP A 19 9.66 16.00 13.20
N GLN A 20 8.66 15.99 12.31
CA GLN A 20 8.13 17.21 11.71
C GLN A 20 7.49 18.15 12.75
N VAL A 21 6.78 17.59 13.74
CA VAL A 21 6.17 18.39 14.80
C VAL A 21 7.23 18.94 15.75
N ALA A 22 8.25 18.14 16.08
CA ALA A 22 9.39 18.57 16.88
C ALA A 22 10.14 19.73 16.21
N ALA A 23 10.38 19.65 14.90
CA ALA A 23 10.99 20.74 14.13
C ALA A 23 10.14 22.04 14.19
N ARG A 24 8.81 21.93 14.11
CA ARG A 24 7.90 23.08 14.25
C ARG A 24 7.98 23.73 15.63
N VAL A 25 8.11 22.93 16.70
CA VAL A 25 8.33 23.46 18.06
C VAL A 25 9.64 24.24 18.11
N GLN A 26 10.74 23.70 17.58
CA GLN A 26 12.03 24.40 17.57
C GLN A 26 11.96 25.74 16.83
N VAL A 27 11.32 25.77 15.66
CA VAL A 27 11.10 27.02 14.90
C VAL A 27 10.25 28.02 15.69
N ALA A 28 9.21 27.56 16.38
CA ALA A 28 8.36 28.42 17.20
C ALA A 28 9.13 29.01 18.41
N ARG A 29 9.97 28.20 19.07
CA ARG A 29 10.85 28.62 20.17
C ARG A 29 11.87 29.65 19.71
N ALA A 30 12.55 29.40 18.59
CA ALA A 30 13.52 30.33 18.03
C ALA A 30 12.90 31.70 17.73
N ARG A 31 11.74 31.73 17.07
CA ARG A 31 11.01 32.98 16.77
C ARG A 31 10.59 33.72 18.04
N LEU A 32 10.15 32.99 19.07
CA LEU A 32 9.78 33.61 20.33
C LEU A 32 11.00 34.18 21.07
N ALA A 33 12.15 33.51 21.01
CA ALA A 33 13.40 33.99 21.60
C ALA A 33 13.86 35.31 20.96
N GLU A 34 13.65 35.48 19.65
CA GLU A 34 13.91 36.76 18.95
C GLU A 34 12.93 37.87 19.37
N ASN A 35 11.71 37.54 19.79
CA ASN A 35 10.67 38.51 20.12
C ASN A 35 9.85 38.09 21.38
N PRO A 36 10.44 38.16 22.59
CA PRO A 36 9.89 37.50 23.78
C PRO A 36 8.55 38.05 24.28
N THR A 37 8.24 39.31 23.98
CA THR A 37 6.99 39.97 24.41
C THR A 37 5.84 39.78 23.42
N HIS A 38 6.08 39.14 22.26
CA HIS A 38 5.09 39.06 21.19
C HIS A 38 4.02 38.00 21.48
N GLY A 39 2.84 38.41 21.94
CA GLY A 39 1.76 37.50 22.36
C GLY A 39 1.30 36.47 21.32
N ARG A 40 1.35 36.77 20.02
CA ARG A 40 1.06 35.77 18.96
C ARG A 40 2.09 34.64 18.91
N LEU A 41 3.37 34.91 19.20
CA LEU A 41 4.42 33.91 19.16
C LEU A 41 4.31 32.96 20.35
N HIS A 42 3.95 33.47 21.53
CA HIS A 42 3.56 32.65 22.68
C HIS A 42 2.42 31.67 22.33
N ARG A 43 1.33 32.16 21.72
CA ARG A 43 0.22 31.28 21.30
C ARG A 43 0.64 30.24 20.27
N ARG A 44 1.51 30.60 19.32
CA ARG A 44 2.03 29.67 18.31
C ARG A 44 2.92 28.59 18.92
N LEU A 45 3.76 28.95 19.89
CA LEU A 45 4.58 27.99 20.62
C LEU A 45 3.70 27.03 21.41
N ALA A 46 2.75 27.54 22.19
CA ALA A 46 1.83 26.69 22.95
C ALA A 46 1.04 25.72 22.06
N ALA A 47 0.55 26.17 20.90
CA ALA A 47 -0.12 25.31 19.93
C ALA A 47 0.82 24.23 19.35
N ALA A 48 2.08 24.59 19.03
CA ALA A 48 3.06 23.64 18.53
C ALA A 48 3.46 22.60 19.60
N GLU A 49 3.60 23.02 20.85
CA GLU A 49 3.91 22.13 21.98
C GLU A 49 2.75 21.17 22.29
N ALA A 50 1.50 21.65 22.21
CA ALA A 50 0.32 20.80 22.35
C ALA A 50 0.23 19.76 21.22
N ASP A 51 0.48 20.14 19.97
CA ASP A 51 0.52 19.23 18.82
C ASP A 51 1.66 18.20 18.94
N HIS A 52 2.82 18.62 19.46
CA HIS A 52 3.92 17.73 19.75
C HIS A 52 3.56 16.70 20.82
N ALA A 53 3.00 17.15 21.95
CA ALA A 53 2.59 16.25 23.03
C ALA A 53 1.55 15.23 22.56
N HIS A 54 0.57 15.67 21.76
CA HIS A 54 -0.42 14.79 21.17
C HIS A 54 0.21 13.77 20.20
N THR A 55 1.09 14.22 19.30
CA THR A 55 1.77 13.33 18.35
C THR A 55 2.70 12.34 19.06
N LEU A 56 3.37 12.76 20.13
CA LEU A 56 4.21 11.90 20.95
C LEU A 56 3.40 10.78 21.61
N ALA A 57 2.23 11.10 22.19
CA ALA A 57 1.35 10.09 22.76
C ALA A 57 0.87 9.07 21.70
N LEU A 58 0.57 9.53 20.49
CA LEU A 58 0.24 8.64 19.37
C LEU A 58 1.42 7.77 18.96
N TYR A 59 2.63 8.33 18.90
CA TYR A 59 3.86 7.59 18.64
C TYR A 59 4.13 6.52 19.71
N ASP A 60 4.00 6.89 20.98
CA ASP A 60 4.21 5.95 22.08
C ASP A 60 3.21 4.80 22.04
N SER A 61 1.98 5.03 21.55
CA SER A 61 0.96 3.98 21.39
C SER A 61 1.23 3.00 20.24
N THR A 62 2.25 3.26 19.39
CA THR A 62 2.68 2.30 18.37
C THR A 62 3.51 1.18 19.01
N PRO A 63 3.58 -0.03 18.43
CA PRO A 63 4.36 -1.10 19.03
C PRO A 63 5.84 -0.74 19.18
N GLY A 64 6.39 0.00 18.22
CA GLY A 64 7.78 0.46 18.27
C GLY A 64 8.00 1.56 19.29
N GLY A 65 7.07 2.51 19.44
CA GLY A 65 7.13 3.49 20.53
C GLY A 65 7.08 2.82 21.92
N GLN A 66 6.23 1.79 22.09
CA GLN A 66 6.22 0.99 23.32
C GLN A 66 7.52 0.22 23.53
N HIS A 67 8.10 -0.37 22.48
CA HIS A 67 9.38 -1.05 22.54
C HIS A 67 10.50 -0.11 22.98
N GLU A 68 10.59 1.08 22.39
CA GLU A 68 11.55 2.11 22.78
C GLU A 68 11.36 2.59 24.22
N LEU A 69 10.12 2.76 24.67
CA LEU A 69 9.84 3.09 26.07
C LEU A 69 10.32 1.99 27.02
N ARG A 70 10.09 0.71 26.70
CA ARG A 70 10.59 -0.42 27.49
C ARG A 70 12.13 -0.42 27.53
N ALA A 71 12.79 -0.25 26.39
CA ALA A 71 14.24 -0.15 26.32
C ALA A 71 14.79 1.04 27.15
N ALA A 72 14.11 2.20 27.11
CA ALA A 72 14.49 3.36 27.91
C ALA A 72 14.30 3.15 29.42
N ILE A 73 13.24 2.43 29.84
CA ILE A 73 13.01 2.04 31.24
C ILE A 73 14.14 1.14 31.74
N GLU A 74 14.54 0.16 30.95
CA GLU A 74 15.64 -0.76 31.25
C GLU A 74 16.99 -0.04 31.34
N ALA A 75 17.24 0.92 30.43
CA ALA A 75 18.47 1.69 30.39
C ALA A 75 18.56 2.78 31.48
N SER A 76 17.42 3.25 32.02
CA SER A 76 17.41 4.33 33.02
C SER A 76 18.01 3.88 34.34
N GLY A 77 18.99 4.64 34.85
CA GLY A 77 19.59 4.45 36.17
C GLY A 77 18.89 5.22 37.30
N ASP A 78 18.03 6.19 36.98
CA ASP A 78 17.34 7.06 37.93
C ASP A 78 15.90 6.58 38.19
N LEU A 79 15.49 6.56 39.46
CA LEU A 79 14.17 6.05 39.86
C LEU A 79 13.03 6.97 39.40
N SER A 80 13.21 8.29 39.47
CA SER A 80 12.18 9.24 39.06
C SER A 80 11.96 9.19 37.55
N ASP A 81 13.04 9.12 36.78
CA ASP A 81 12.96 8.96 35.32
C ASP A 81 12.31 7.63 34.95
N ARG A 82 12.65 6.55 35.66
CA ARG A 82 12.04 5.24 35.44
C ARG A 82 10.53 5.26 35.75
N ASP A 83 10.11 5.91 36.82
CA ASP A 83 8.69 6.04 37.18
C ASP A 83 7.92 6.85 36.12
N ALA A 84 8.49 7.96 35.64
CA ALA A 84 7.91 8.77 34.59
C ALA A 84 7.77 8.01 33.26
N LEU A 85 8.81 7.28 32.84
CA LEU A 85 8.78 6.44 31.64
C LEU A 85 7.75 5.30 31.77
N THR A 86 7.66 4.69 32.95
CA THR A 86 6.69 3.63 33.24
C THR A 86 5.24 4.16 33.18
N ALA A 87 4.98 5.34 33.71
CA ALA A 87 3.67 5.98 33.58
C ALA A 87 3.32 6.27 32.11
N ARG A 88 4.28 6.79 31.35
CA ARG A 88 4.12 7.06 29.91
C ARG A 88 3.84 5.78 29.10
N LEU A 89 4.52 4.67 29.40
CA LEU A 89 4.25 3.38 28.79
C LEU A 89 2.83 2.87 29.09
N ARG A 90 2.37 2.98 30.33
CA ARG A 90 0.99 2.59 30.71
C ARG A 90 -0.06 3.41 29.96
N ASP A 91 0.17 4.71 29.82
CA ASP A 91 -0.72 5.58 29.06
C ASP A 91 -0.77 5.22 27.57
N ALA A 92 0.40 4.90 27.00
CA ALA A 92 0.53 4.45 25.63
C ALA A 92 -0.18 3.11 25.36
N GLU A 93 -0.04 2.14 26.26
CA GLU A 93 -0.71 0.84 26.20
C GLU A 93 -2.23 0.99 26.27
N ARG A 94 -2.72 1.86 27.19
CA ARG A 94 -4.15 2.18 27.29
C ARG A 94 -4.69 2.83 26.01
N LEU A 95 -4.00 3.84 25.49
CA LEU A 95 -4.41 4.52 24.25
C LEU A 95 -4.46 3.53 23.07
N ARG A 96 -3.48 2.63 22.98
CA ARG A 96 -3.46 1.58 21.95
C ARG A 96 -4.67 0.66 22.05
N ALA A 97 -5.01 0.20 23.25
CA ALA A 97 -6.17 -0.66 23.50
C ALA A 97 -7.49 0.04 23.10
N GLU A 98 -7.67 1.30 23.53
CA GLU A 98 -8.84 2.11 23.18
C GLU A 98 -9.02 2.27 21.66
N GLN A 99 -7.91 2.54 20.94
CA GLN A 99 -7.92 2.64 19.49
C GLN A 99 -8.29 1.33 18.81
N THR A 100 -7.73 0.20 19.28
CA THR A 100 -8.03 -1.13 18.74
C THR A 100 -9.49 -1.50 18.96
N ASP A 101 -10.04 -1.22 20.13
CA ASP A 101 -11.46 -1.48 20.41
C ASP A 101 -12.39 -0.55 19.62
N ALA A 102 -12.02 0.71 19.43
CA ALA A 102 -12.76 1.64 18.58
C ALA A 102 -12.82 1.18 17.12
N LEU A 103 -11.73 0.58 16.61
CA LEU A 103 -11.70 -0.01 15.27
C LEU A 103 -12.60 -1.24 15.17
N ARG A 104 -12.52 -2.16 16.14
CA ARG A 104 -13.40 -3.33 16.21
C ARG A 104 -14.87 -2.94 16.21
N ARG A 105 -15.25 -1.93 17.01
CA ARG A 105 -16.63 -1.41 17.07
C ARG A 105 -17.09 -0.76 15.77
N ALA A 106 -16.23 0.03 15.12
CA ALA A 106 -16.57 0.65 13.85
C ALA A 106 -16.91 -0.38 12.76
N ARG A 107 -16.21 -1.53 12.77
CA ARG A 107 -16.49 -2.64 11.86
C ARG A 107 -17.81 -3.35 12.18
N ALA A 108 -18.09 -3.60 13.47
CA ALA A 108 -19.36 -4.21 13.89
C ALA A 108 -20.57 -3.32 13.57
N GLY A 109 -20.43 -1.99 13.69
CA GLY A 109 -21.50 -1.06 13.32
C GLY A 109 -21.77 -0.99 11.82
N GLN A 110 -20.78 -1.30 10.97
CA GLN A 110 -20.97 -1.39 9.52
C GLN A 110 -21.69 -2.68 9.08
N THR A 111 -21.59 -3.75 9.87
CA THR A 111 -22.28 -5.02 9.56
C THR A 111 -23.76 -5.03 9.97
N ASP A 112 -24.18 -4.12 10.85
CA ASP A 112 -25.55 -4.07 11.37
C ASP A 112 -26.50 -3.15 10.57
N GLU A 113 -25.98 -2.35 9.62
CA GLU A 113 -26.79 -1.44 8.77
C GLU A 113 -27.15 -1.99 7.38
N GLU A 114 -26.55 -3.10 6.93
CA GLU A 114 -26.98 -3.84 5.73
C GLU A 114 -27.63 -5.18 6.10
N GLY A 115 -28.77 -5.09 6.77
CA GLY A 115 -29.69 -6.20 6.93
C GLY A 115 -30.71 -6.23 5.80
N THR A 116 -30.50 -7.06 4.78
CA THR A 116 -31.61 -7.65 4.01
C THR A 116 -31.34 -9.12 3.75
N ASP A 117 -32.12 -9.93 4.48
CA ASP A 117 -32.63 -11.26 4.16
C ASP A 117 -31.86 -12.10 3.14
N ASP A 118 -31.13 -13.10 3.63
CA ASP A 118 -31.10 -14.38 2.92
C ASP A 118 -31.07 -15.57 3.88
N VAL A 119 -32.06 -16.44 3.66
CA VAL A 119 -32.35 -17.65 4.42
C VAL A 119 -31.29 -18.72 4.13
N PRO A 120 -30.71 -19.40 5.14
CA PRO A 120 -29.70 -20.43 4.88
C PRO A 120 -30.37 -21.70 4.36
N ARG A 121 -30.13 -22.03 3.09
CA ARG A 121 -30.42 -23.36 2.55
C ARG A 121 -29.15 -24.20 2.61
N GLY A 122 -29.10 -25.10 3.59
CA GLY A 122 -28.07 -26.13 3.65
C GLY A 122 -28.22 -27.15 2.53
N THR A 123 -27.09 -27.62 2.02
CA THR A 123 -26.91 -29.00 1.58
C THR A 123 -25.48 -29.39 1.89
N ASP A 124 -25.35 -30.42 2.72
CA ASP A 124 -24.14 -31.22 2.90
C ASP A 124 -23.72 -31.83 1.56
N ASP A 125 -22.41 -31.88 1.29
CA ASP A 125 -21.82 -33.09 0.71
C ASP A 125 -20.32 -33.17 0.98
N ALA A 126 -19.90 -34.37 1.39
CA ALA A 126 -18.58 -34.70 1.89
C ALA A 126 -17.68 -35.34 0.82
N GLY A 127 -16.37 -35.09 0.90
CA GLY A 127 -15.37 -36.13 0.59
C GLY A 127 -14.41 -35.94 -0.60
N ALA A 128 -13.27 -35.28 -0.32
CA ALA A 128 -11.89 -35.62 -0.74
C ALA A 128 -11.49 -35.52 -2.26
N PRO A 129 -10.18 -35.61 -2.61
CA PRO A 129 -9.14 -34.56 -2.45
C PRO A 129 -8.34 -34.25 -3.74
N ARG A 130 -7.52 -33.18 -3.70
CA ARG A 130 -6.44 -32.75 -4.65
C ARG A 130 -6.90 -32.03 -5.93
N GLU A 131 -6.26 -30.90 -6.28
CA GLU A 131 -5.02 -30.85 -7.08
C GLU A 131 -4.47 -29.43 -7.23
N VAL A 132 -3.14 -29.40 -7.34
CA VAL A 132 -2.23 -28.29 -7.58
C VAL A 132 -2.57 -27.59 -8.89
N LEU A 133 -2.56 -26.26 -8.89
CA LEU A 133 -2.68 -25.42 -10.08
C LEU A 133 -1.61 -25.78 -11.11
N ALA A 134 -2.02 -26.43 -12.20
CA ALA A 134 -1.25 -26.58 -13.42
C ALA A 134 -1.95 -25.81 -14.57
N PRO A 135 -1.19 -25.20 -15.50
CA PRO A 135 -1.73 -24.27 -16.49
C PRO A 135 -2.43 -25.04 -17.62
N VAL A 136 -3.71 -24.73 -17.85
CA VAL A 136 -4.47 -25.31 -18.96
C VAL A 136 -4.19 -24.52 -20.24
N ARG A 137 -3.53 -25.18 -21.19
CA ARG A 137 -3.43 -24.82 -22.61
C ARG A 137 -4.73 -25.23 -23.30
N VAL A 138 -5.38 -24.30 -24.01
CA VAL A 138 -6.58 -24.59 -24.81
C VAL A 138 -6.22 -24.43 -26.29
N GLU A 139 -6.33 -25.52 -27.05
CA GLU A 139 -6.23 -25.54 -28.52
C GLU A 139 -7.58 -25.17 -29.17
N PRO A 140 -7.59 -24.65 -30.41
CA PRO A 140 -8.72 -23.93 -30.98
C PRO A 140 -9.77 -24.84 -31.63
N GLY A 141 -11.05 -24.57 -31.36
CA GLY A 141 -12.20 -25.18 -32.03
C GLY A 141 -13.00 -24.14 -32.83
N ALA A 142 -13.31 -24.47 -34.08
CA ALA A 142 -13.76 -23.56 -35.12
C ALA A 142 -15.30 -23.40 -35.25
N THR A 143 -15.67 -22.22 -35.77
CA THR A 143 -16.82 -21.86 -36.61
C THR A 143 -18.25 -21.83 -36.05
N GLY A 144 -18.78 -20.60 -35.96
CA GLY A 144 -20.17 -20.23 -36.23
C GLY A 144 -20.20 -18.80 -36.79
N GLY A 145 -20.63 -18.64 -38.05
CA GLY A 145 -20.59 -17.40 -38.84
C GLY A 145 -21.68 -16.36 -38.53
N PRO A 146 -21.81 -15.30 -39.37
CA PRO A 146 -21.78 -13.92 -38.91
C PRO A 146 -23.17 -13.27 -38.75
N ALA A 147 -23.27 -12.32 -37.82
CA ALA A 147 -24.33 -11.32 -37.79
C ALA A 147 -23.77 -9.98 -38.26
N GLN A 148 -24.22 -9.60 -39.45
CA GLN A 148 -24.05 -8.34 -40.14
C GLN A 148 -24.94 -7.28 -39.47
N GLU A 149 -24.36 -6.25 -38.86
CA GLU A 149 -25.02 -4.94 -38.77
C GLU A 149 -24.00 -3.80 -38.91
N ASP A 150 -24.29 -2.94 -39.86
CA ASP A 150 -23.57 -1.73 -40.25
C ASP A 150 -23.32 -0.78 -39.08
N ARG A 151 -22.04 -0.46 -38.85
CA ARG A 151 -21.65 0.88 -38.41
C ARG A 151 -20.52 1.38 -39.28
N ALA A 152 -20.93 2.07 -40.34
CA ALA A 152 -20.06 2.81 -41.23
C ALA A 152 -19.05 3.66 -40.45
N THR A 153 -17.78 3.36 -40.68
CA THR A 153 -16.62 4.20 -40.41
C THR A 153 -16.76 5.51 -41.17
N LEU A 154 -17.19 6.56 -40.48
CA LEU A 154 -17.02 7.92 -40.97
C LEU A 154 -15.55 8.33 -40.77
N HIS A 155 -14.73 8.07 -41.79
CA HIS A 155 -13.50 8.83 -41.98
C HIS A 155 -13.85 10.30 -42.16
N ARG A 156 -13.39 11.14 -41.24
CA ARG A 156 -13.30 12.59 -41.42
C ARG A 156 -11.85 13.03 -41.23
N PRO A 157 -11.33 13.99 -42.05
CA PRO A 157 -9.91 14.27 -42.13
C PRO A 157 -9.35 14.90 -40.87
N GLU A 158 -8.04 14.72 -40.72
CA GLU A 158 -7.16 15.19 -39.64
C GLU A 158 -7.37 16.66 -39.26
N ASP A 159 -7.45 16.91 -37.96
CA ASP A 159 -7.42 18.24 -37.34
C ASP A 159 -6.34 18.23 -36.22
N PRO A 160 -5.26 19.02 -36.33
CA PRO A 160 -4.16 19.02 -35.37
C PRO A 160 -4.52 19.90 -34.16
N GLY A 161 -5.26 19.33 -33.21
CA GLY A 161 -5.57 19.93 -31.92
C GLY A 161 -5.82 18.85 -30.88
N GLY A 162 -4.80 18.52 -30.09
CA GLY A 162 -4.81 17.40 -29.15
C GLY A 162 -6.03 17.40 -28.23
N ARG A 163 -6.95 16.47 -28.45
CA ARG A 163 -8.03 16.19 -27.51
C ARG A 163 -7.38 15.53 -26.30
N SER A 164 -7.44 16.16 -25.13
CA SER A 164 -7.08 15.51 -23.87
C SER A 164 -7.92 14.23 -23.73
N THR A 165 -7.26 13.09 -23.58
CA THR A 165 -7.92 11.81 -23.30
C THR A 165 -8.82 11.99 -22.07
N ARG A 166 -10.08 11.57 -22.17
CA ARG A 166 -11.01 11.58 -21.05
C ARG A 166 -11.36 10.14 -20.71
N LEU A 167 -11.05 9.73 -19.49
CA LEU A 167 -11.43 8.42 -18.96
C LEU A 167 -12.77 8.51 -18.24
N LEU A 168 -13.46 7.38 -18.15
CA LEU A 168 -14.66 7.25 -17.32
C LEU A 168 -14.38 6.17 -16.28
N ILE A 169 -14.15 6.58 -15.04
CA ILE A 169 -13.87 5.67 -13.92
C ILE A 169 -14.95 5.93 -12.85
N ASN A 170 -15.73 4.91 -12.51
CA ASN A 170 -16.89 5.01 -11.59
C ASN A 170 -17.84 6.18 -11.94
N ASP A 171 -18.24 6.26 -13.21
CA ASP A 171 -19.10 7.33 -13.76
C ASP A 171 -18.54 8.76 -13.62
N ARG A 172 -17.28 8.91 -13.19
CA ARG A 172 -16.57 10.19 -13.12
C ARG A 172 -15.68 10.35 -14.34
N ALA A 173 -15.87 11.47 -15.04
CA ALA A 173 -14.99 11.87 -16.13
C ALA A 173 -13.64 12.35 -15.55
N ILE A 174 -12.56 11.67 -15.91
CA ILE A 174 -11.19 11.97 -15.47
C ILE A 174 -10.39 12.50 -16.65
N THR A 175 -9.64 13.58 -16.42
CA THR A 175 -8.63 14.07 -17.37
C THR A 175 -7.26 13.72 -16.80
N PRO A 176 -6.55 12.74 -17.37
CA PRO A 176 -5.22 12.34 -16.90
C PRO A 176 -4.24 13.52 -16.91
N ALA A 177 -3.39 13.58 -15.88
CA ALA A 177 -2.28 14.53 -15.80
C ALA A 177 -1.15 14.14 -16.77
N ALA A 178 -0.97 12.85 -17.02
CA ALA A 178 -0.02 12.28 -17.97
C ALA A 178 -0.46 10.89 -18.43
N GLU A 179 0.09 10.44 -19.55
CA GLU A 179 -0.06 9.09 -20.09
C GLU A 179 1.32 8.43 -20.16
N HIS A 180 1.39 7.18 -19.74
CA HIS A 180 2.61 6.39 -19.72
C HIS A 180 2.37 5.13 -20.51
N THR A 181 3.24 4.85 -21.48
CA THR A 181 3.17 3.66 -22.31
C THR A 181 4.57 3.09 -22.47
N LEU A 182 4.69 1.77 -22.45
CA LEU A 182 5.93 1.09 -22.75
C LEU A 182 6.33 1.30 -24.22
N THR A 183 7.61 1.16 -24.51
CA THR A 183 8.11 1.18 -25.89
C THR A 183 7.46 0.07 -26.72
N GLU A 184 7.42 0.24 -28.04
CA GLU A 184 6.85 -0.76 -28.94
C GLU A 184 7.50 -2.15 -28.73
N ALA A 185 8.83 -2.19 -28.64
CA ALA A 185 9.58 -3.42 -28.39
C ALA A 185 9.22 -4.10 -27.05
N GLU A 186 8.98 -3.33 -25.99
CA GLU A 186 8.56 -3.88 -24.69
C GLU A 186 7.12 -4.40 -24.75
N ARG A 187 6.20 -3.68 -25.39
CA ARG A 187 4.81 -4.14 -25.56
C ARG A 187 4.74 -5.43 -26.39
N GLU A 188 5.56 -5.54 -27.43
CA GLU A 188 5.69 -6.77 -28.21
C GLU A 188 6.18 -7.94 -27.36
N ARG A 189 7.16 -7.72 -26.47
CA ARG A 189 7.63 -8.75 -25.53
C ARG A 189 6.53 -9.21 -24.57
N PHE A 190 5.78 -8.27 -23.98
CA PHE A 190 4.65 -8.61 -23.11
C PHE A 190 3.57 -9.38 -23.86
N THR A 191 3.24 -8.94 -25.07
CA THR A 191 2.25 -9.60 -25.94
C THR A 191 2.69 -11.03 -26.29
N ALA A 192 3.97 -11.22 -26.66
CA ALA A 192 4.53 -12.53 -26.97
C ALA A 192 4.53 -13.48 -25.76
N ALA A 193 4.62 -12.94 -24.54
CA ALA A 193 4.46 -13.68 -23.29
C ALA A 193 2.99 -13.86 -22.84
N GLY A 194 2.02 -13.39 -23.62
CA GLY A 194 0.59 -13.47 -23.28
C GLY A 194 0.18 -12.58 -22.11
N MET A 195 0.89 -11.46 -21.93
CA MET A 195 0.64 -10.45 -20.90
C MET A 195 0.11 -9.16 -21.52
N SER A 196 -0.72 -8.42 -20.77
CA SER A 196 -1.23 -7.12 -21.21
C SER A 196 -0.25 -6.01 -20.87
N ALA A 197 -0.08 -5.05 -21.77
CA ALA A 197 0.74 -3.85 -21.56
C ALA A 197 -0.06 -2.57 -21.85
N PRO A 198 -1.10 -2.28 -21.05
CA PRO A 198 -1.91 -1.10 -21.26
C PRO A 198 -1.11 0.19 -21.01
N THR A 199 -1.59 1.27 -21.61
CA THR A 199 -1.21 2.62 -21.19
C THR A 199 -1.72 2.85 -19.77
N LEU A 200 -0.86 3.41 -18.92
CA LEU A 200 -1.24 3.87 -17.59
C LEU A 200 -1.46 5.38 -17.60
N TYR A 201 -2.53 5.80 -16.94
CA TYR A 201 -2.95 7.19 -16.86
C TYR A 201 -2.68 7.73 -15.46
N GLU A 202 -1.92 8.81 -15.39
CA GLU A 202 -1.59 9.46 -14.13
C GLU A 202 -2.76 10.35 -13.68
N LEU A 203 -3.30 10.09 -12.50
CA LEU A 203 -4.39 10.89 -11.94
C LEU A 203 -3.86 12.23 -11.41
N ALA A 204 -4.65 13.28 -11.58
CA ALA A 204 -4.36 14.54 -10.92
C ALA A 204 -4.57 14.43 -9.40
N PRO A 205 -3.88 15.24 -8.57
CA PRO A 205 -3.99 15.15 -7.11
C PRO A 205 -5.43 15.28 -6.55
N HIS A 206 -6.31 16.02 -7.24
CA HIS A 206 -7.72 16.18 -6.83
C HIS A 206 -8.62 14.98 -7.19
N ASP A 207 -8.09 14.01 -7.95
CA ASP A 207 -8.75 12.76 -8.30
C ASP A 207 -8.26 11.58 -7.45
N SER A 208 -7.42 11.80 -6.43
CA SER A 208 -6.87 10.73 -5.57
C SER A 208 -7.95 9.89 -4.87
N GLY A 209 -9.12 10.47 -4.61
CA GLY A 209 -10.29 9.76 -4.09
C GLY A 209 -10.77 8.62 -4.99
N VAL A 210 -10.55 8.71 -6.31
CA VAL A 210 -10.91 7.65 -7.28
C VAL A 210 -10.02 6.42 -7.08
N TYR A 211 -8.71 6.61 -6.96
CA TYR A 211 -7.76 5.54 -6.66
C TYR A 211 -8.10 4.84 -5.34
N ARG A 212 -8.37 5.64 -4.31
CA ARG A 212 -8.76 5.14 -2.99
C ARG A 212 -10.05 4.32 -3.04
N ALA A 213 -11.04 4.76 -3.82
CA ALA A 213 -12.31 4.04 -3.96
C ALA A 213 -12.11 2.64 -4.57
N GLN A 214 -11.27 2.51 -5.62
CA GLN A 214 -10.95 1.20 -6.22
C GLN A 214 -10.27 0.28 -5.20
N MET A 215 -9.28 0.79 -4.47
CA MET A 215 -8.62 0.03 -3.40
C MET A 215 -9.59 -0.46 -2.32
N LEU A 216 -10.53 0.39 -1.89
CA LEU A 216 -11.55 -0.02 -0.91
C LEU A 216 -12.52 -1.07 -1.47
N GLU A 217 -13.00 -0.87 -2.70
CA GLU A 217 -13.84 -1.88 -3.36
C GLU A 217 -13.12 -3.22 -3.49
N LEU A 218 -11.81 -3.21 -3.76
CA LEU A 218 -11.00 -4.43 -3.78
C LEU A 218 -10.95 -5.10 -2.40
N THR A 219 -10.89 -4.33 -1.32
CA THR A 219 -10.89 -4.88 0.05
C THR A 219 -12.18 -5.61 0.42
N GLU A 220 -13.31 -5.23 -0.16
CA GLU A 220 -14.60 -5.88 0.06
C GLU A 220 -14.73 -7.20 -0.72
N LYS A 221 -14.10 -7.27 -1.89
CA LYS A 221 -14.27 -8.39 -2.86
C LYS A 221 -13.13 -9.41 -2.85
N ASN A 222 -12.03 -9.14 -2.13
CA ASN A 222 -10.86 -10.00 -2.13
C ASN A 222 -10.38 -10.31 -0.70
N PRO A 223 -10.46 -11.59 -0.25
CA PRO A 223 -10.01 -11.96 1.10
C PRO A 223 -8.51 -11.73 1.34
N TYR A 224 -7.71 -11.62 0.28
CA TYR A 224 -6.27 -11.34 0.38
C TYR A 224 -5.92 -9.85 0.40
N ALA A 225 -6.89 -8.94 0.26
CA ALA A 225 -6.63 -7.50 0.17
C ALA A 225 -6.02 -6.90 1.46
N ALA A 226 -6.17 -7.56 2.61
CA ALA A 226 -5.51 -7.16 3.86
C ALA A 226 -3.96 -7.14 3.76
N SER A 227 -3.39 -7.77 2.73
CA SER A 227 -1.96 -7.72 2.41
C SER A 227 -1.49 -6.41 1.75
N VAL A 228 -2.43 -5.54 1.35
CA VAL A 228 -2.11 -4.26 0.71
C VAL A 228 -2.67 -3.11 1.55
N TYR A 229 -1.81 -2.14 1.85
CA TYR A 229 -2.20 -0.97 2.62
C TYR A 229 -2.95 0.06 1.77
N VAL A 230 -4.07 0.57 2.29
CA VAL A 230 -4.87 1.64 1.68
C VAL A 230 -4.60 2.95 2.41
N TYR A 231 -3.96 3.90 1.73
CA TYR A 231 -3.72 5.24 2.27
C TYR A 231 -5.01 6.08 2.31
N ASP A 232 -5.00 7.15 3.11
CA ASP A 232 -6.04 8.17 3.03
C ASP A 232 -5.88 9.04 1.77
N GLU A 233 -6.91 9.84 1.48
CA GLU A 233 -6.95 10.64 0.27
C GLU A 233 -5.88 11.75 0.24
N ASP A 234 -5.56 12.35 1.39
CA ASP A 234 -4.59 13.42 1.50
C ASP A 234 -3.16 12.89 1.29
N GLU A 235 -2.88 11.67 1.74
CA GLU A 235 -1.62 10.99 1.46
C GLU A 235 -1.51 10.57 0.00
N TYR A 236 -2.56 9.97 -0.58
CA TYR A 236 -2.55 9.64 -2.01
C TYR A 236 -2.41 10.88 -2.89
N ARG A 237 -2.94 12.04 -2.46
CA ARG A 237 -2.76 13.33 -3.15
C ARG A 237 -1.29 13.75 -3.28
N GLN A 238 -0.41 13.22 -2.43
CA GLN A 238 1.04 13.46 -2.45
C GLN A 238 1.83 12.41 -3.23
N MET A 239 1.16 11.41 -3.80
CA MET A 239 1.76 10.33 -4.58
C MET A 239 1.46 10.51 -6.06
N ARG A 240 2.23 9.83 -6.92
CA ARG A 240 1.85 9.68 -8.32
C ARG A 240 0.98 8.44 -8.43
N LEU A 241 -0.24 8.60 -8.92
CA LEU A 241 -1.25 7.54 -8.97
C LEU A 241 -1.48 7.16 -10.42
N LEU A 242 -1.14 5.93 -10.79
CA LEU A 242 -1.23 5.43 -12.15
C LEU A 242 -2.36 4.39 -12.21
N VAL A 243 -3.26 4.51 -13.18
CA VAL A 243 -4.39 3.58 -13.37
C VAL A 243 -4.54 3.17 -14.82
N THR A 244 -5.15 2.01 -15.07
CA THR A 244 -5.62 1.63 -16.42
C THR A 244 -6.78 2.52 -16.88
N ASP A 245 -7.11 2.48 -18.17
CA ASP A 245 -8.22 3.26 -18.76
C ASP A 245 -9.59 2.95 -18.14
N ASP A 246 -9.80 1.69 -17.72
CA ASP A 246 -10.99 1.24 -16.99
C ASP A 246 -10.93 1.53 -15.48
N GLY A 247 -9.79 2.01 -14.97
CA GLY A 247 -9.53 2.26 -13.56
C GLY A 247 -9.47 1.01 -12.68
N ARG A 248 -9.49 -0.21 -13.25
CA ARG A 248 -9.59 -1.48 -12.52
C ARG A 248 -8.22 -2.09 -12.17
N ALA A 249 -7.12 -1.46 -12.56
CA ALA A 249 -5.80 -1.77 -12.05
C ALA A 249 -4.99 -0.48 -11.90
N GLY A 250 -4.02 -0.49 -10.99
CA GLY A 250 -3.21 0.68 -10.73
C GLY A 250 -2.05 0.45 -9.77
N VAL A 251 -1.14 1.43 -9.75
CA VAL A 251 0.03 1.48 -8.88
C VAL A 251 0.28 2.90 -8.41
N ALA A 252 0.70 3.07 -7.16
CA ALA A 252 1.05 4.36 -6.59
C ALA A 252 2.57 4.45 -6.36
N LEU A 253 3.15 5.61 -6.67
CA LEU A 253 4.54 5.94 -6.39
C LEU A 253 4.63 6.98 -5.28
N LYS A 254 5.24 6.58 -4.16
CA LYS A 254 5.58 7.44 -3.04
C LYS A 254 7.07 7.76 -3.10
N GLY A 255 7.43 8.74 -3.92
CA GLY A 255 8.83 9.01 -4.25
C GLY A 255 9.41 7.87 -5.09
N ASP A 256 10.45 7.21 -4.58
CA ASP A 256 11.10 6.06 -5.21
C ASP A 256 10.46 4.70 -4.85
N GLU A 257 9.36 4.72 -4.09
CA GLU A 257 8.71 3.52 -3.56
C GLU A 257 7.42 3.19 -4.29
N ILE A 258 7.29 1.94 -4.72
CA ILE A 258 6.03 1.38 -5.21
C ILE A 258 5.17 0.98 -4.01
N VAL A 259 3.96 1.52 -3.94
CA VAL A 259 2.98 1.22 -2.90
C VAL A 259 1.60 0.98 -3.51
N SER A 260 0.73 0.29 -2.76
CA SER A 260 -0.71 0.16 -3.08
C SER A 260 -1.01 -0.29 -4.51
N ALA A 261 -0.21 -1.20 -5.06
CA ALA A 261 -0.49 -1.81 -6.36
C ALA A 261 -1.71 -2.73 -6.27
N PHE A 262 -2.59 -2.67 -7.27
CA PHE A 262 -3.83 -3.43 -7.29
C PHE A 262 -4.28 -3.80 -8.70
N ALA A 263 -5.07 -4.86 -8.79
CA ALA A 263 -5.81 -5.23 -9.99
C ALA A 263 -7.08 -5.97 -9.59
N HIS A 264 -8.23 -5.53 -10.10
CA HIS A 264 -9.50 -6.23 -9.94
C HIS A 264 -9.59 -7.41 -10.91
N LYS A 265 -10.35 -8.44 -10.53
CA LYS A 265 -10.55 -9.64 -11.36
C LYS A 265 -11.26 -9.34 -12.69
N ASP A 266 -12.07 -8.29 -12.72
CA ASP A 266 -12.84 -7.82 -13.88
C ASP A 266 -12.10 -6.73 -14.68
N CYS A 267 -10.81 -6.49 -14.41
CA CYS A 267 -9.99 -5.60 -15.20
C CYS A 267 -9.92 -6.03 -16.67
N ALA A 268 -10.07 -5.09 -17.59
CA ALA A 268 -10.01 -5.30 -19.03
C ALA A 268 -8.60 -5.72 -19.52
N HIS A 269 -7.58 -5.56 -18.67
CA HIS A 269 -6.18 -5.84 -18.95
C HIS A 269 -5.65 -6.97 -18.07
N PRO A 270 -6.00 -8.25 -18.36
CA PRO A 270 -5.54 -9.38 -17.56
C PRO A 270 -4.02 -9.53 -17.64
N LYS A 271 -3.39 -10.00 -16.56
CA LYS A 271 -1.93 -10.21 -16.48
C LYS A 271 -1.12 -8.96 -16.85
N SER A 272 -1.54 -7.80 -16.33
CA SER A 272 -0.88 -6.50 -16.54
C SER A 272 0.09 -6.13 -15.42
N VAL A 273 0.22 -6.93 -14.36
CA VAL A 273 1.04 -6.60 -13.18
C VAL A 273 2.50 -6.35 -13.58
N GLN A 274 3.10 -7.22 -14.39
CA GLN A 274 4.49 -7.07 -14.82
C GLN A 274 4.73 -5.81 -15.65
N SER A 275 3.84 -5.51 -16.61
CA SER A 275 3.97 -4.31 -17.45
C SER A 275 3.70 -3.04 -16.64
N MET A 276 2.81 -3.10 -15.65
CA MET A 276 2.54 -2.01 -14.72
C MET A 276 3.76 -1.73 -13.83
N LEU A 277 4.40 -2.77 -13.29
CA LEU A 277 5.64 -2.64 -12.52
C LEU A 277 6.79 -2.11 -13.37
N SER A 278 6.92 -2.57 -14.62
CA SER A 278 7.92 -2.06 -15.56
C SER A 278 7.73 -0.56 -15.87
N GLN A 279 6.48 -0.09 -15.97
CA GLN A 279 6.20 1.34 -16.12
C GLN A 279 6.48 2.11 -14.83
N ALA A 280 6.15 1.54 -13.67
CA ALA A 280 6.44 2.14 -12.37
C ALA A 280 7.95 2.31 -12.13
N THR A 281 8.78 1.33 -12.52
CA THR A 281 10.25 1.42 -12.42
C THR A 281 10.81 2.45 -13.38
N ALA A 282 10.32 2.53 -14.63
CA ALA A 282 10.69 3.60 -15.57
C ALA A 282 10.39 5.02 -15.04
N LEU A 283 9.42 5.11 -14.13
CA LEU A 283 9.01 6.34 -13.45
C LEU A 283 9.72 6.60 -12.11
N GLY A 284 10.71 5.78 -11.77
CA GLY A 284 11.56 5.94 -10.58
C GLY A 284 11.17 5.08 -9.38
N GLY A 285 10.15 4.21 -9.50
CA GLY A 285 9.76 3.26 -8.46
C GLY A 285 10.76 2.12 -8.36
N HIS A 286 11.79 2.27 -7.54
CA HIS A 286 12.92 1.33 -7.45
C HIS A 286 12.96 0.50 -6.17
N ARG A 287 11.98 0.67 -5.27
CA ARG A 287 11.87 -0.16 -4.07
C ARG A 287 10.43 -0.41 -3.68
N LEU A 288 10.21 -1.49 -2.95
CA LEU A 288 8.91 -1.85 -2.35
C LEU A 288 9.12 -2.76 -1.14
N ASP A 289 8.06 -2.98 -0.38
CA ASP A 289 7.97 -4.09 0.56
C ASP A 289 6.60 -4.73 0.48
N CYS A 290 6.56 -6.02 0.81
CA CYS A 290 5.36 -6.82 0.76
C CYS A 290 5.42 -7.97 1.76
N PHE A 291 4.26 -8.51 2.12
CA PHE A 291 4.22 -9.77 2.85
C PHE A 291 4.70 -10.92 1.97
N ASP A 292 5.47 -11.84 2.55
CA ASP A 292 6.01 -13.06 1.92
C ASP A 292 4.88 -14.05 1.58
N THR A 293 4.11 -13.68 0.57
CA THR A 293 2.93 -14.38 0.07
C THR A 293 3.18 -14.76 -1.39
N VAL A 294 2.23 -14.52 -2.29
CA VAL A 294 2.45 -14.63 -3.75
C VAL A 294 3.10 -13.38 -4.35
N LEU A 295 3.16 -12.29 -3.59
CA LEU A 295 3.62 -10.99 -4.08
C LEU A 295 5.11 -10.98 -4.45
N PRO A 296 6.04 -11.56 -3.66
CA PRO A 296 7.46 -11.55 -4.02
C PRO A 296 7.75 -12.24 -5.35
N ASP A 297 7.01 -13.29 -5.73
CA ASP A 297 7.16 -13.94 -7.03
C ASP A 297 6.84 -12.97 -8.18
N LEU A 298 5.73 -12.24 -8.07
CA LEU A 298 5.32 -11.23 -9.07
C LEU A 298 6.34 -10.09 -9.19
N TYR A 299 6.91 -9.67 -8.06
CA TYR A 299 7.91 -8.60 -8.04
C TYR A 299 9.27 -9.06 -8.55
N ALA A 300 9.69 -10.30 -8.25
CA ALA A 300 10.93 -10.86 -8.76
C ALA A 300 10.94 -10.99 -10.29
N ASP A 301 9.80 -11.43 -10.86
CA ASP A 301 9.62 -11.48 -12.32
C ASP A 301 9.74 -10.08 -12.95
N ALA A 302 9.30 -9.04 -12.24
CA ALA A 302 9.48 -7.64 -12.65
C ALA A 302 10.88 -7.06 -12.38
N GLY A 303 11.83 -7.84 -11.86
CA GLY A 303 13.21 -7.42 -11.60
C GLY A 303 13.46 -6.88 -10.19
N PHE A 304 12.55 -7.07 -9.24
CA PHE A 304 12.81 -6.74 -7.85
C PHE A 304 13.53 -7.89 -7.14
N VAL A 305 14.63 -7.59 -6.45
CA VAL A 305 15.35 -8.58 -5.64
C VAL A 305 15.10 -8.36 -4.16
N PRO A 306 14.94 -9.42 -3.35
CA PRO A 306 14.84 -9.31 -1.90
C PRO A 306 16.18 -8.85 -1.32
N VAL A 307 16.17 -7.77 -0.55
CA VAL A 307 17.37 -7.15 0.04
C VAL A 307 17.37 -7.19 1.57
N ALA A 308 16.20 -7.34 2.18
CA ALA A 308 16.03 -7.50 3.60
C ALA A 308 14.69 -8.19 3.90
N ARG A 309 14.56 -8.71 5.12
CA ARG A 309 13.38 -9.41 5.61
C ARG A 309 13.14 -9.04 7.07
N LEU A 310 11.90 -8.73 7.42
CA LEU A 310 11.50 -8.49 8.80
C LEU A 310 10.52 -9.58 9.23
N LYS A 311 10.79 -10.19 10.38
CA LYS A 311 9.94 -11.25 10.91
C LYS A 311 8.53 -10.71 11.21
N TRP A 312 7.49 -11.50 10.94
CA TRP A 312 6.13 -11.15 11.33
C TRP A 312 6.04 -10.83 12.83
N ASN A 313 5.27 -9.79 13.16
CA ASN A 313 4.96 -9.39 14.52
C ASN A 313 3.45 -9.13 14.62
N ASP A 314 2.77 -9.89 15.50
CA ASP A 314 1.32 -9.81 15.69
C ASP A 314 0.85 -8.41 16.17
N ASP A 315 1.71 -7.64 16.82
CA ASP A 315 1.41 -6.24 17.18
C ASP A 315 1.28 -5.32 15.96
N TYR A 316 1.81 -5.74 14.82
CA TYR A 316 1.72 -5.04 13.54
C TYR A 316 0.81 -5.76 12.54
N ALA A 317 0.03 -6.77 12.98
CA ALA A 317 -0.95 -7.41 12.11
C ALA A 317 -1.91 -6.35 11.53
N PRO A 318 -2.16 -6.32 10.20
CA PRO A 318 -3.14 -5.44 9.62
C PRO A 318 -4.54 -5.65 10.21
N ASP A 319 -5.35 -4.60 10.18
CA ASP A 319 -6.75 -4.69 10.60
C ASP A 319 -7.48 -5.74 9.75
N GLY A 320 -8.19 -6.66 10.41
CA GLY A 320 -8.95 -7.70 9.73
C GLY A 320 -8.12 -8.83 9.12
N TRP A 321 -6.83 -8.93 9.47
CA TRP A 321 -5.99 -10.04 9.05
C TRP A 321 -6.56 -11.39 9.47
N ASP A 322 -6.78 -12.28 8.50
CA ASP A 322 -7.26 -13.64 8.71
C ASP A 322 -6.11 -14.64 8.56
N TYR A 323 -5.65 -15.17 9.71
CA TYR A 323 -4.58 -16.15 9.76
C TYR A 323 -4.90 -17.45 9.00
N ASP A 324 -6.19 -17.80 8.87
CA ASP A 324 -6.59 -18.99 8.14
C ASP A 324 -6.48 -18.76 6.62
N THR A 325 -6.92 -17.60 6.14
CA THR A 325 -6.75 -17.19 4.74
C THR A 325 -5.26 -17.21 4.33
N PHE A 326 -4.36 -16.76 5.20
CA PHE A 326 -2.92 -16.72 4.92
C PHE A 326 -2.15 -17.95 5.42
N ARG A 327 -2.83 -19.03 5.86
CA ARG A 327 -2.19 -20.19 6.51
C ARG A 327 -1.05 -20.82 5.71
N ALA A 328 -1.16 -20.83 4.38
CA ALA A 328 -0.12 -21.35 3.49
C ALA A 328 1.21 -20.57 3.57
N PHE A 329 1.18 -19.34 4.10
CA PHE A 329 2.31 -18.43 4.21
C PHE A 329 2.72 -18.29 5.68
N ASN A 330 3.61 -19.19 6.13
CA ASN A 330 4.12 -19.22 7.51
C ASN A 330 3.01 -19.27 8.57
N ASP A 331 2.06 -20.21 8.42
CA ASP A 331 0.92 -20.40 9.34
C ASP A 331 0.11 -19.11 9.59
N GLY A 332 -0.08 -18.31 8.53
CA GLY A 332 -0.83 -17.06 8.59
C GLY A 332 -0.01 -15.86 9.03
N ARG A 333 1.32 -16.00 9.17
CA ARG A 333 2.24 -14.97 9.68
C ARG A 333 3.39 -14.73 8.69
N PRO A 334 3.10 -14.34 7.43
CA PRO A 334 4.14 -14.11 6.45
C PRO A 334 5.07 -12.97 6.90
N ASP A 335 6.37 -13.17 6.79
CA ASP A 335 7.34 -12.10 7.05
C ASP A 335 7.14 -10.93 6.06
N VAL A 336 7.69 -9.76 6.36
CA VAL A 336 7.77 -8.64 5.41
C VAL A 336 9.08 -8.75 4.64
N VAL A 337 9.01 -8.74 3.32
CA VAL A 337 10.17 -8.75 2.42
C VAL A 337 10.34 -7.36 1.82
N PHE A 338 11.52 -6.79 2.00
CA PHE A 338 11.91 -5.54 1.35
C PHE A 338 12.67 -5.87 0.08
N MET A 339 12.27 -5.24 -1.02
CA MET A 339 12.82 -5.52 -2.33
C MET A 339 13.27 -4.24 -3.03
N ALA A 340 14.31 -4.35 -3.86
CA ALA A 340 14.86 -3.25 -4.65
C ALA A 340 14.97 -3.68 -6.12
N TYR A 341 14.79 -2.74 -7.02
CA TYR A 341 14.83 -2.99 -8.46
C TYR A 341 16.27 -3.21 -8.94
N ASP A 342 16.47 -4.27 -9.71
CA ASP A 342 17.69 -4.60 -10.43
C ASP A 342 17.32 -4.92 -11.90
N PRO A 343 17.69 -4.06 -12.87
CA PRO A 343 17.33 -4.26 -14.27
C PRO A 343 17.93 -5.55 -14.86
N ASP A 344 19.04 -6.05 -14.33
CA ASP A 344 19.68 -7.29 -14.78
C ASP A 344 18.97 -8.55 -14.24
N ARG A 345 17.93 -8.35 -13.41
CA ARG A 345 17.17 -9.41 -12.75
C ARG A 345 15.72 -9.50 -13.24
N VAL A 346 15.35 -8.73 -14.27
CA VAL A 346 14.03 -8.84 -14.93
C VAL A 346 13.83 -10.25 -15.49
N GLY A 347 12.65 -10.83 -15.24
CA GLY A 347 12.35 -12.24 -15.52
C GLY A 347 12.99 -13.21 -14.53
N GLY A 348 13.38 -12.73 -13.35
CA GLY A 348 13.99 -13.54 -12.30
C GLY A 348 12.97 -14.24 -11.42
N ASP A 349 13.40 -15.32 -10.77
CA ASP A 349 12.58 -16.05 -9.81
C ASP A 349 12.82 -15.58 -8.37
N TYR A 350 11.78 -15.64 -7.56
CA TYR A 350 11.88 -15.48 -6.12
C TYR A 350 12.25 -16.80 -5.44
N THR A 351 13.08 -16.72 -4.39
CA THR A 351 13.38 -17.86 -3.52
C THR A 351 12.71 -17.62 -2.17
N PRO A 352 11.75 -18.46 -1.73
CA PRO A 352 11.12 -18.33 -0.42
C PRO A 352 12.15 -18.24 0.70
N GLY A 353 11.96 -17.30 1.63
CA GLY A 353 12.91 -17.05 2.71
C GLY A 353 14.12 -16.18 2.33
N ALA A 354 14.26 -15.73 1.07
CA ALA A 354 15.35 -14.84 0.68
C ALA A 354 15.29 -13.46 1.36
N GLY A 355 16.45 -12.80 1.43
CA GLY A 355 16.65 -11.54 2.14
C GLY A 355 17.22 -11.75 3.55
N GLU A 356 18.19 -10.91 3.95
CA GLU A 356 18.75 -10.96 5.30
C GLU A 356 17.74 -10.45 6.33
N TYR A 357 17.64 -11.12 7.47
CA TYR A 357 16.79 -10.65 8.56
C TYR A 357 17.30 -9.33 9.13
N VAL A 358 16.37 -8.42 9.38
CA VAL A 358 16.56 -7.16 10.11
C VAL A 358 15.62 -7.14 11.31
N ASP A 359 16.02 -6.41 12.35
CA ASP A 359 15.27 -6.35 13.60
C ASP A 359 14.13 -5.31 13.53
N GLU A 360 14.36 -4.21 12.82
CA GLU A 360 13.42 -3.10 12.70
C GLU A 360 13.00 -2.83 11.26
N TYR A 361 11.77 -2.32 11.08
CA TYR A 361 11.23 -2.01 9.75
C TYR A 361 12.06 -0.93 9.03
N ASP A 362 12.54 0.08 9.76
CA ASP A 362 13.36 1.16 9.19
C ASP A 362 14.70 0.64 8.63
N ASP A 363 15.26 -0.42 9.21
CA ASP A 363 16.47 -1.06 8.68
C ASP A 363 16.19 -1.72 7.33
N GLY A 364 15.04 -2.37 7.17
CA GLY A 364 14.60 -2.94 5.90
C GLY A 364 14.45 -1.87 4.81
N ILE A 365 13.82 -0.74 5.15
CA ILE A 365 13.72 0.43 4.26
C ILE A 365 15.10 0.98 3.91
N ALA A 366 16.01 1.08 4.88
CA ALA A 366 17.36 1.57 4.66
C ALA A 366 18.14 0.65 3.71
N ARG A 367 18.04 -0.68 3.87
CA ARG A 367 18.64 -1.67 2.96
C ARG A 367 18.12 -1.50 1.53
N ALA A 368 16.81 -1.34 1.34
CA ALA A 368 16.22 -1.11 0.03
C ALA A 368 16.68 0.19 -0.64
N ARG A 369 16.81 1.29 0.13
CA ARG A 369 17.32 2.57 -0.40
C ARG A 369 18.80 2.54 -0.77
N GLN A 370 19.60 1.79 -0.02
CA GLN A 370 21.04 1.69 -0.20
C GLN A 370 21.45 0.67 -1.26
N TYR A 371 20.53 -0.21 -1.67
CA TYR A 371 20.78 -1.22 -2.69
C TYR A 371 21.27 -0.57 -3.99
N ARG A 372 22.31 -1.16 -4.56
CA ARG A 372 22.84 -0.79 -5.88
C ARG A 372 22.96 -2.08 -6.70
N PRO A 373 22.34 -2.14 -7.89
CA PRO A 373 22.57 -3.21 -8.85
C PRO A 373 24.07 -3.39 -9.08
N ARG A 374 24.51 -4.64 -9.23
CA ARG A 374 25.94 -4.99 -9.28
C ARG A 374 26.52 -4.88 -10.67
#